data_AF-A0A968BS45-F1
#
_entry.id   AF-A0A968BS45-F1
#
_cell.length_a   1.000
_cell.length_b   1.000
_cell.length_c   1.000
_cell.angle_alpha   90.00
_cell.angle_beta   90.00
_cell.angle_gamma   90.00
#
_symmetry.space_group_name_H-M   'P 1'
#
loop_
_entity.id
_entity.type
_entity.pdbx_description
1 polymer ?
#
loop_
_entity_poly.entity_id
_entity_poly.type
_entity_poly.pdbx_seq_one_letter_code
_entity_poly.pdbx_strand_id
1 'polypeptide(L)'
;AVAAAKAAFPAWRQTTAVERAQMMHEAAAKMREHFDELSRLLTLEEGKPLPENEEEMDWSLNTLDYYAELGRHIRGRVIPSP
;
A
#
# COMPACT_ATOMS: atom_id res chain seq x y z
N ALA A 1 7.23 12.41 15.04
CA ALA A 1 7.07 11.64 13.79
C ALA A 1 8.40 11.39 13.08
N VAL A 2 9.13 12.43 12.61
CA VAL A 2 10.34 12.27 11.77
C VAL A 2 11.43 11.39 12.39
N ALA A 3 11.76 11.60 13.68
CA ALA A 3 12.78 10.79 14.35
C ALA A 3 12.40 9.30 14.42
N ALA A 4 11.12 8.98 14.66
CA ALA A 4 10.63 7.60 14.69
C ALA A 4 10.69 6.95 13.30
N ALA A 5 10.28 7.67 12.24
CA ALA A 5 10.40 7.18 10.87
C ALA A 5 11.87 6.89 10.48
N LYS A 6 12.79 7.78 10.87
CA LYS A 6 14.23 7.59 10.65
C LYS A 6 14.78 6.36 11.39
N ALA A 7 14.30 6.10 12.60
CA ALA A 7 14.68 4.93 13.39
C ALA A 7 14.13 3.62 12.83
N ALA A 8 12.92 3.62 12.24
CA ALA A 8 12.30 2.43 11.66
C ALA A 8 12.86 2.04 10.27
N PHE A 9 13.33 3.03 9.49
CA PHE A 9 13.77 2.83 8.10
C PHE A 9 14.84 1.73 7.91
N PRO A 10 15.89 1.59 8.75
CA PRO A 10 16.88 0.55 8.57
C PRO A 10 16.30 -0.87 8.58
N ALA A 11 15.36 -1.14 9.50
CA ALA A 11 14.68 -2.43 9.58
C ALA A 11 13.80 -2.67 8.33
N TRP A 12 12.98 -1.68 7.96
CA TRP A 12 12.10 -1.76 6.79
C TRP A 12 12.86 -1.96 5.47
N ARG A 13 14.02 -1.30 5.32
CA ARG A 13 14.87 -1.42 4.14
C ARG A 13 15.45 -2.83 3.97
N GLN A 14 15.70 -3.53 5.08
CA GLN A 14 16.27 -4.88 5.08
C GLN A 14 15.21 -5.97 4.89
N THR A 15 13.93 -5.68 5.16
CA THR A 15 12.80 -6.57 4.81
C THR A 15 12.86 -6.90 3.32
N THR A 16 12.70 -8.18 2.97
CA THR A 16 12.77 -8.59 1.56
C THR A 16 11.60 -8.02 0.75
N ALA A 17 11.76 -7.91 -0.56
CA ALA A 17 10.69 -7.38 -1.41
C ALA A 17 9.42 -8.27 -1.37
N VAL A 18 9.59 -9.58 -1.20
CA VAL A 18 8.48 -10.54 -1.06
C VAL A 18 7.72 -10.33 0.25
N GLU A 19 8.42 -10.18 1.38
CA GLU A 19 7.79 -9.90 2.67
C GLU A 19 7.06 -8.55 2.68
N ARG A 20 7.64 -7.50 2.07
CA ARG A 20 6.94 -6.21 1.95
C ARG A 20 5.68 -6.32 1.11
N ALA A 21 5.72 -7.07 0.01
CA ALA A 21 4.54 -7.31 -0.82
C ALA A 21 3.45 -8.05 -0.03
N GLN A 22 3.81 -9.09 0.73
CA GLN A 22 2.89 -9.80 1.60
C GLN A 22 2.22 -8.87 2.63
N MET A 23 2.99 -8.02 3.30
CA MET A 23 2.45 -7.04 4.25
C MET A 23 1.47 -6.04 3.59
N MET A 24 1.75 -5.63 2.35
CA MET A 24 0.86 -4.73 1.60
C MET A 24 -0.44 -5.43 1.19
N HIS A 25 -0.39 -6.69 0.75
CA HIS A 25 -1.59 -7.47 0.46
C HIS A 25 -2.43 -7.72 1.72
N GLU A 26 -1.80 -7.98 2.87
CA GLU A 26 -2.50 -8.12 4.15
C GLU A 26 -3.19 -6.81 4.57
N ALA A 27 -2.55 -5.65 4.33
CA ALA A 27 -3.18 -4.37 4.57
C ALA A 27 -4.41 -4.15 3.66
N ALA A 28 -4.28 -4.45 2.37
CA ALA A 28 -5.40 -4.37 1.43
C ALA A 28 -6.54 -5.34 1.79
N ALA A 29 -6.22 -6.57 2.23
CA ALA A 29 -7.20 -7.54 2.68
C ALA A 29 -7.99 -7.02 3.90
N LYS A 30 -7.30 -6.48 4.92
CA LYS A 30 -7.97 -5.86 6.07
C LYS A 30 -8.83 -4.67 5.68
N MET A 31 -8.36 -3.82 4.77
CA MET A 31 -9.17 -2.70 4.28
C MET A 31 -10.43 -3.17 3.53
N ARG A 32 -10.36 -4.28 2.78
CA ARG A 32 -11.55 -4.91 2.16
C ARG A 32 -12.54 -5.44 3.18
N GLU A 33 -12.06 -6.06 4.25
CA GLU A 33 -12.91 -6.53 5.35
C GLU A 33 -13.71 -5.40 5.99
N HIS A 34 -13.18 -4.16 5.95
CA HIS A 34 -13.78 -2.95 6.50
C HIS A 34 -14.27 -1.97 5.42
N PHE A 35 -14.47 -2.41 4.17
CA PHE A 35 -14.73 -1.53 3.03
C PHE A 35 -15.90 -0.56 3.28
N ASP A 36 -17.09 -1.09 3.59
CA ASP A 36 -18.29 -0.29 3.80
C ASP A 36 -18.14 0.73 4.96
N GLU A 37 -17.43 0.34 6.01
CA GLU A 37 -17.16 1.20 7.17
C GLU A 37 -16.23 2.36 6.77
N LEU A 38 -15.14 2.06 6.07
CA LEU A 38 -14.15 3.03 5.61
C LEU A 38 -14.74 3.99 4.57
N SER A 39 -15.52 3.50 3.60
CA SER A 39 -16.18 4.36 2.61
C SER A 39 -17.18 5.32 3.25
N ARG A 40 -17.95 4.86 4.26
CA ARG A 40 -18.87 5.74 5.01
C ARG A 40 -18.11 6.78 5.84
N LEU A 41 -17.02 6.38 6.48
CA LEU A 41 -16.17 7.31 7.24
C LEU A 41 -15.60 8.40 6.33
N LEU A 42 -15.11 8.01 5.15
CA LEU A 42 -14.61 8.94 4.14
C LEU A 42 -15.70 9.92 3.66
N THR A 43 -16.94 9.44 3.47
CA THR A 43 -18.09 10.31 3.15
C THR A 43 -18.42 11.30 4.24
N LEU A 44 -18.30 10.91 5.51
CA LEU A 44 -18.54 11.82 6.63
C LEU A 44 -17.43 12.88 6.76
N GLU A 45 -16.19 12.54 6.41
CA GLU A 45 -15.05 13.45 6.47
C GLU A 45 -15.03 14.43 5.29
N GLU A 46 -15.21 13.94 4.06
CA GLU A 46 -15.00 14.75 2.85
C GLU A 46 -16.29 15.35 2.27
N GLY A 47 -17.45 14.75 2.57
CA GLY A 47 -18.75 15.18 2.08
C GLY A 47 -19.12 14.75 0.66
N LYS A 48 -18.27 13.97 -0.04
CA LYS A 48 -18.61 13.37 -1.33
C LYS A 48 -19.70 12.29 -1.20
N PRO A 49 -20.54 12.08 -2.22
CA PRO A 49 -21.50 10.98 -2.24
C PRO A 49 -20.83 9.62 -2.00
N LEU A 50 -21.52 8.72 -1.29
CA LEU A 50 -20.98 7.39 -0.94
C LEU A 50 -20.43 6.61 -2.15
N PRO A 51 -21.09 6.55 -3.32
CA PRO A 51 -20.53 5.83 -4.47
C PRO A 51 -19.17 6.36 -4.94
N GLU A 52 -18.93 7.67 -4.86
CA GLU A 52 -17.64 8.26 -5.24
C GLU A 52 -16.53 7.83 -4.27
N ASN A 53 -16.86 7.71 -2.97
CA ASN A 53 -15.92 7.26 -1.96
C ASN A 53 -15.73 5.74 -1.93
N GLU A 54 -16.72 4.96 -2.36
CA GLU A 54 -16.55 3.53 -2.65
C GLU A 54 -15.55 3.35 -3.80
N GLU A 55 -15.69 4.11 -4.88
CA GLU A 55 -14.72 4.10 -5.98
C GLU A 55 -13.31 4.51 -5.50
N GLU A 56 -13.17 5.56 -4.69
CA GLU A 56 -11.89 5.99 -4.13
C GLU A 56 -11.23 4.93 -3.22
N MET A 57 -12.05 4.21 -2.44
CA MET A 57 -11.58 3.09 -1.63
C MET A 57 -11.08 1.93 -2.51
N ASP A 58 -11.78 1.62 -3.59
CA ASP A 58 -11.33 0.61 -4.56
C ASP A 58 -10.02 0.99 -5.23
N TRP A 59 -9.85 2.26 -5.62
CA TRP A 59 -8.57 2.76 -6.14
C TRP A 59 -7.44 2.61 -5.13
N SER A 60 -7.69 2.90 -3.86
CA SER A 60 -6.70 2.76 -2.78
C SER A 60 -6.29 1.28 -2.57
N LEU A 61 -7.26 0.37 -2.59
CA LEU A 61 -7.02 -1.07 -2.48
C LEU A 61 -6.21 -1.60 -3.67
N ASN A 62 -6.59 -1.23 -4.89
CA ASN A 62 -5.87 -1.61 -6.10
C ASN A 62 -4.44 -1.06 -6.11
N THR A 63 -4.26 0.18 -5.64
CA THR A 63 -2.95 0.80 -5.49
C THR A 63 -2.02 -0.03 -4.60
N LEU A 64 -2.51 -0.49 -3.44
CA LEU A 64 -1.73 -1.34 -2.55
C LEU A 64 -1.30 -2.64 -3.25
N ASP A 65 -2.23 -3.35 -3.88
CA ASP A 65 -1.91 -4.60 -4.58
C ASP A 65 -0.95 -4.38 -5.74
N TYR A 66 -1.18 -3.35 -6.56
CA TYR A 66 -0.33 -3.03 -7.70
C TYR A 66 1.11 -2.73 -7.27
N TYR A 67 1.32 -1.90 -6.24
CA TYR A 67 2.67 -1.56 -5.79
C TYR A 67 3.35 -2.69 -5.01
N ALA A 68 2.59 -3.57 -4.34
CA ALA A 68 3.11 -4.80 -3.76
C ALA A 68 3.75 -5.67 -4.85
N GLU A 69 3.01 -5.85 -5.96
CA GLU A 69 3.46 -6.59 -7.13
C GLU A 69 4.62 -5.93 -7.84
N LEU A 70 4.55 -4.63 -8.09
CA LEU A 70 5.64 -3.89 -8.71
C LEU A 70 6.93 -4.01 -7.90
N GLY A 71 6.83 -3.81 -6.57
CA GLY A 71 7.95 -3.82 -5.64
C GLY A 71 8.72 -5.15 -5.60
N ARG A 72 8.02 -6.29 -5.67
CA ARG A 72 8.67 -7.61 -5.69
C ARG A 72 9.31 -7.98 -7.03
N HIS A 73 9.00 -7.24 -8.10
CA HIS A 73 9.54 -7.45 -9.44
C HIS A 73 10.63 -6.44 -9.85
N ILE A 74 11.02 -5.51 -8.98
CA ILE A 74 12.14 -4.60 -9.24
C ILE A 74 13.43 -5.39 -9.40
N ARG A 75 14.07 -5.28 -10.58
CA ARG A 75 15.33 -5.95 -10.90
C ARG A 75 16.43 -4.93 -11.12
N GLY A 76 17.62 -5.25 -10.61
CA GLY A 76 18.86 -4.59 -11.02
C GLY A 76 19.26 -5.00 -12.44
N ARG A 77 20.34 -4.39 -12.92
CA ARG A 77 20.97 -4.76 -14.20
C ARG A 77 22.43 -5.11 -13.96
N VAL A 78 22.94 -6.08 -14.72
CA VAL A 78 24.37 -6.39 -14.80
C VAL A 78 24.93 -5.68 -16.03
N ILE A 79 25.98 -4.89 -15.84
CA ILE A 79 26.70 -4.25 -16.95
C ILE A 79 27.89 -5.16 -17.30
N PRO A 80 27.97 -5.70 -18.52
CA PRO A 80 29.08 -6.56 -18.92
C PRO A 80 30.40 -5.78 -18.96
N SER A 81 31.49 -6.45 -18.58
CA SER A 81 32.85 -5.92 -18.78
C SER A 81 33.22 -5.96 -20.26
N PRO A 82 34.02 -4.99 -20.78
CA PRO A 82 34.62 -5.07 -22.10
C PRO A 82 35.42 -6.35 -22.30
#